data_AF-A0A7G2S225-F1
#
_entry.id   AF-A0A7G2S225-F1
#
_cell.length_a   1.000
_cell.length_b   1.000
_cell.length_c   1.000
_cell.angle_alpha   90.00
_cell.angle_beta   90.00
_cell.angle_gamma   90.00
#
_symmetry.space_group_name_H-M   'P 1'
#
loop_
_entity.id
_entity.type
_entity.pdbx_description
1 polymer ?
#
loop_
_entity_poly.entity_id
_entity_poly.type
_entity_poly.pdbx_seq_one_letter_code
_entity_poly.pdbx_strand_id
1 'polypeptide(L)'
;MAAIDVCHIQAIPLTRQISESSGWQVGRTSLKVRNLDNAADEVERDVLARFEQRLQAGEPVGTIEWMDEREENGKTIQHFMKAIPVQAPCMACHGTDLAPAVSQQLDALYPGDQARGYTLGELRGAFTLKRAVPPGS
;
A
#
# COMPACT_ATOMS: atom_id res chain seq x y z
N MET A 1 -21.28 4.64 5.55
CA MET A 1 -20.69 5.96 5.22
C MET A 1 -19.46 6.28 6.08
N ALA A 2 -19.48 6.05 7.40
CA ALA A 2 -18.34 6.34 8.29
C ALA A 2 -16.98 5.64 7.94
N ALA A 3 -16.97 4.46 7.31
CA ALA A 3 -15.73 3.74 7.02
C ALA A 3 -14.88 4.39 5.91
N ILE A 4 -15.51 4.98 4.90
CA ILE A 4 -14.80 5.64 3.79
C ILE A 4 -14.22 6.97 4.26
N ASP A 5 -14.98 7.74 5.04
CA ASP A 5 -14.51 8.99 5.62
C ASP A 5 -13.34 8.74 6.58
N VAL A 6 -13.38 7.68 7.40
CA VAL A 6 -12.23 7.30 8.24
C VAL A 6 -11.03 6.87 7.39
N CYS A 7 -11.21 6.06 6.35
CA CYS A 7 -10.09 5.69 5.47
C CYS A 7 -9.51 6.88 4.68
N HIS A 8 -10.34 7.84 4.28
CA HIS A 8 -9.96 9.06 3.57
C HIS A 8 -9.25 10.06 4.50
N ILE A 9 -9.74 10.22 5.72
CA ILE A 9 -9.30 11.25 6.67
C ILE A 9 -8.16 10.78 7.59
N GLN A 10 -8.15 9.50 8.02
CA GLN A 10 -7.26 9.03 9.10
C GLN A 10 -6.04 8.25 8.62
N ALA A 11 -6.01 7.78 7.37
CA ALA A 11 -4.85 7.03 6.87
C ALA A 11 -3.59 7.92 6.74
N ILE A 12 -3.75 9.19 6.32
CA ILE A 12 -2.64 10.13 6.10
C ILE A 12 -2.01 10.62 7.42
N PRO A 13 -2.79 11.04 8.45
CA PRO A 13 -2.22 11.52 9.72
C PRO A 13 -1.39 10.47 10.47
N LEU A 14 -1.84 9.21 10.51
CA LEU A 14 -1.14 8.15 11.25
C LEU A 14 0.23 7.83 10.64
N THR A 15 0.30 7.77 9.30
CA THR A 15 1.54 7.51 8.58
C THR A 15 2.55 8.65 8.76
N ARG A 16 2.07 9.91 8.76
CA ARG A 16 2.90 11.09 9.05
C ARG A 16 3.45 11.08 10.48
N GLN A 17 2.61 10.78 11.47
CA GLN A 17 3.01 10.73 12.88
C GLN A 17 4.06 9.65 13.18
N ILE A 18 3.93 8.46 12.58
CA ILE A 18 4.96 7.40 12.70
C ILE A 18 6.25 7.86 12.02
N SER A 19 6.13 8.59 10.90
CA SER A 19 7.32 9.05 10.18
C SER A 19 8.12 10.09 10.95
N GLU A 20 7.43 11.04 11.58
CA GLU A 20 8.05 12.08 12.39
C GLU A 20 8.75 11.54 13.66
N SER A 21 8.26 10.44 14.23
CA SER A 21 8.80 9.88 15.48
C SER A 21 9.86 8.80 15.30
N SER A 22 9.93 8.14 14.15
CA SER A 22 10.83 6.99 13.91
C SER A 22 11.99 7.27 12.94
N GLY A 23 11.94 8.38 12.20
CA GLY A 23 12.86 8.69 11.11
C GLY A 23 12.58 7.89 9.82
N TRP A 24 11.60 6.98 9.83
CA TRP A 24 11.16 6.25 8.65
C TRP A 24 10.10 7.02 7.90
N GLN A 25 10.24 7.20 6.60
CA GLN A 25 9.11 7.59 5.76
C GLN A 25 8.24 6.36 5.56
N VAL A 26 7.02 6.39 6.08
CA VAL A 26 6.05 5.30 5.92
C VAL A 26 5.04 5.67 4.84
N GLY A 27 4.53 4.68 4.12
CA GLY A 27 3.55 4.86 3.06
C GLY A 27 2.79 3.60 2.72
N ARG A 28 1.89 3.71 1.76
CA ARG A 28 1.21 2.58 1.12
C ARG A 28 1.34 2.73 -0.38
N THR A 29 1.49 1.60 -1.05
CA THR A 29 1.66 1.56 -2.51
C THR A 29 0.88 0.38 -3.09
N SER A 30 0.53 0.43 -4.38
CA SER A 30 -0.26 -0.62 -5.03
C SER A 30 -0.12 -0.58 -6.55
N LEU A 31 -0.33 -1.73 -7.20
CA LEU A 31 -0.49 -1.82 -8.66
C LEU A 31 -1.86 -1.29 -9.13
N LYS A 32 -2.86 -1.24 -8.24
CA LYS A 32 -4.20 -0.69 -8.49
C LYS A 32 -4.51 0.35 -7.40
N VAL A 33 -4.11 1.59 -7.66
CA VAL A 33 -4.20 2.69 -6.69
C VAL A 33 -5.60 3.28 -6.58
N ARG A 34 -5.95 3.75 -5.37
CA ARG A 34 -7.16 4.56 -5.13
C ARG A 34 -6.83 6.04 -5.10
N ASN A 35 -5.82 6.39 -4.31
CA ASN A 35 -5.20 7.71 -4.33
C ASN A 35 -3.95 7.64 -5.22
N LEU A 36 -3.83 8.57 -6.17
CA LEU A 36 -2.68 8.65 -7.08
C LEU A 36 -1.37 8.95 -6.36
N ASP A 37 -1.41 9.57 -5.18
CA ASP A 37 -0.21 9.80 -4.36
C ASP A 37 0.43 8.49 -3.84
N ASN A 38 -0.30 7.39 -3.89
CA ASN A 38 0.19 6.05 -3.51
C ASN A 38 0.71 5.26 -4.74
N ALA A 39 1.00 5.93 -5.86
CA ALA A 39 1.57 5.30 -7.03
C ALA A 39 2.95 4.72 -6.72
N ALA A 40 3.14 3.45 -7.08
CA ALA A 40 4.40 2.75 -6.93
C ALA A 40 5.47 3.33 -7.87
N ASP A 41 6.66 3.56 -7.35
CA ASP A 41 7.86 3.76 -8.18
C ASP A 41 8.26 2.47 -8.91
N GLU A 42 9.23 2.54 -9.82
CA GLU A 42 9.64 1.39 -10.63
C GLU A 42 10.05 0.18 -9.77
N VAL A 43 10.77 0.40 -8.68
CA VAL A 43 11.22 -0.71 -7.82
C VAL A 43 10.07 -1.25 -6.98
N GLU A 44 9.23 -0.37 -6.45
CA GLU A 44 8.04 -0.79 -5.71
C GLU A 44 7.10 -1.63 -6.59
N ARG A 45 6.96 -1.29 -7.89
CA ARG A 45 6.19 -2.09 -8.85
C ARG A 45 6.78 -3.49 -9.03
N ASP A 46 8.10 -3.61 -9.17
CA ASP A 46 8.78 -4.90 -9.30
C ASP A 46 8.66 -5.74 -8.02
N VAL A 47 8.72 -5.11 -6.84
CA VAL A 47 8.49 -5.79 -5.56
C VAL A 47 7.04 -6.26 -5.46
N LEU A 48 6.07 -5.42 -5.81
CA LEU A 48 4.64 -5.78 -5.79
C LEU A 48 4.33 -6.94 -6.73
N ALA A 49 4.90 -6.96 -7.94
CA ALA A 49 4.73 -8.07 -8.88
C ALA A 49 5.29 -9.39 -8.30
N ARG A 50 6.45 -9.33 -7.65
CA ARG A 50 7.02 -10.50 -6.95
C ARG A 50 6.16 -10.94 -5.76
N PHE A 51 5.59 -10.02 -5.00
CA PHE A 51 4.66 -10.34 -3.92
C PHE A 51 3.41 -11.05 -4.42
N GLU A 52 2.85 -10.59 -5.54
CA GLU A 52 1.69 -11.23 -6.17
C GLU A 52 2.00 -12.65 -6.60
N GLN A 53 3.16 -12.88 -7.25
CA GLN A 53 3.62 -14.22 -7.62
C GLN A 53 3.80 -15.15 -6.41
N ARG A 54 4.44 -14.67 -5.33
CA ARG A 54 4.64 -15.43 -4.09
C ARG A 54 3.31 -15.80 -3.42
N LEU A 55 2.36 -14.86 -3.40
CA LEU A 55 1.03 -15.07 -2.85
C LEU A 55 0.24 -16.10 -3.67
N GLN A 56 0.30 -16.03 -5.01
CA GLN A 56 -0.29 -17.01 -5.91
C GLN A 56 0.35 -18.40 -5.79
N ALA A 57 1.63 -18.46 -5.43
CA ALA A 57 2.33 -19.71 -5.12
C ALA A 57 1.95 -20.30 -3.74
N GLY A 58 1.06 -19.65 -2.99
CA GLY A 58 0.55 -20.13 -1.70
C GLY A 58 1.45 -19.78 -0.52
N GLU A 59 2.43 -18.88 -0.69
CA GLU A 59 3.23 -18.42 0.44
C GLU A 59 2.33 -17.70 1.47
N PRO A 60 2.46 -18.00 2.78
CA PRO A 60 1.70 -17.28 3.80
C PRO A 60 1.95 -15.78 3.73
N VAL A 61 0.91 -14.97 3.51
CA VAL A 61 1.07 -13.52 3.32
C VAL A 61 1.80 -12.81 4.47
N GLY A 62 1.70 -13.34 5.69
CA GLY A 62 2.42 -12.85 6.86
C GLY A 62 3.95 -12.95 6.75
N THR A 63 4.49 -13.72 5.80
CA THR A 63 5.94 -13.85 5.52
C THR A 63 6.38 -13.10 4.27
N ILE A 64 5.44 -12.56 3.49
CA ILE A 64 5.76 -11.86 2.23
C ILE A 64 6.20 -10.43 2.54
N GLU A 65 7.51 -10.24 2.57
CA GLU A 65 8.19 -8.95 2.71
C GLU A 65 9.44 -8.88 1.83
N TRP A 66 9.98 -7.68 1.74
CA TRP A 66 11.20 -7.36 1.02
C TRP A 66 11.93 -6.25 1.77
N MET A 67 13.25 -6.34 1.82
CA MET A 67 14.13 -5.33 2.39
C MET A 67 15.35 -5.20 1.48
N ASP A 68 15.83 -3.97 1.31
CA ASP A 68 16.98 -3.66 0.48
C ASP A 68 17.62 -2.35 0.91
N GLU A 69 18.89 -2.14 0.56
CA GLU A 69 19.60 -0.89 0.78
C GLU A 69 20.13 -0.38 -0.57
N ARG A 70 19.84 0.88 -0.87
CA ARG A 70 20.06 1.46 -2.19
C ARG A 70 20.67 2.84 -2.07
N GLU A 71 21.58 3.17 -2.98
CA GLU A 71 22.07 4.54 -3.11
C GLU A 71 21.04 5.40 -3.85
N GLU A 72 20.50 6.41 -3.15
CA GLU A 72 19.59 7.40 -3.73
C GLU A 72 20.10 8.80 -3.41
N ASN A 73 20.37 9.59 -4.45
CA ASN A 73 20.85 10.97 -4.32
C ASN A 73 22.08 11.12 -3.39
N GLY A 74 23.02 10.17 -3.46
CA GLY A 74 24.25 10.16 -2.67
C GLY A 74 24.05 9.80 -1.19
N LYS A 75 22.94 9.14 -0.86
CA LYS A 75 22.68 8.58 0.47
C LYS A 75 22.29 7.12 0.32
N THR A 76 22.79 6.27 1.21
CA THR A 76 22.25 4.93 1.38
C THR A 76 20.88 5.02 2.03
N ILE A 77 19.84 4.54 1.35
CA ILE A 77 18.47 4.46 1.82
C ILE A 77 18.13 2.99 2.05
N GLN A 78 17.65 2.68 3.24
CA GLN A 78 17.06 1.39 3.57
C GLN A 78 15.58 1.40 3.20
N HIS A 79 15.18 0.42 2.40
CA HIS A 79 13.81 0.19 1.95
C HIS A 79 13.26 -1.07 2.59
N PHE A 80 11.99 -1.03 2.97
CA PHE A 80 11.24 -2.18 3.41
C PHE A 80 9.84 -2.14 2.83
N MET A 81 9.34 -3.29 2.37
CA MET A 81 7.97 -3.45 1.91
C MET A 81 7.32 -4.68 2.52
N LYS A 82 6.05 -4.53 2.93
CA LYS A 82 5.25 -5.62 3.48
C LYS A 82 3.95 -5.78 2.71
N ALA A 83 3.67 -7.00 2.23
CA ALA A 83 2.45 -7.28 1.48
C ALA A 83 1.19 -7.03 2.31
N ILE A 84 0.16 -6.49 1.66
CA ILE A 84 -1.19 -6.30 2.22
C ILE A 84 -2.15 -7.18 1.40
N PRO A 85 -2.71 -8.24 1.98
CA PRO A 85 -3.74 -9.04 1.31
C PRO A 85 -5.11 -8.34 1.38
N VAL A 86 -6.00 -8.72 0.46
CA VAL A 86 -7.42 -8.44 0.58
C VAL A 86 -8.04 -9.40 1.59
N GLN A 87 -8.64 -8.84 2.63
CA GLN A 87 -9.41 -9.56 3.66
C GLN A 87 -10.89 -9.20 3.57
N ALA A 88 -11.74 -9.92 4.30
CA ALA A 88 -13.20 -9.71 4.27
C ALA A 88 -13.63 -8.24 4.47
N PRO A 89 -13.06 -7.45 5.40
CA PRO A 89 -13.42 -6.04 5.54
C PRO A 89 -13.05 -5.19 4.32
N CYS A 90 -11.99 -5.55 3.60
CA CYS A 90 -11.55 -4.81 2.40
C CYS A 90 -12.60 -4.85 1.29
N MET A 91 -13.38 -5.94 1.23
CA MET A 91 -14.34 -6.20 0.14
C MET A 91 -15.44 -5.14 0.08
N ALA A 92 -15.79 -4.50 1.19
CA ALA A 92 -16.81 -3.46 1.24
C ALA A 92 -16.51 -2.27 0.31
N CYS A 93 -15.24 -2.03 -0.05
CA CYS A 93 -14.82 -0.91 -0.89
C CYS A 93 -13.88 -1.31 -2.05
N HIS A 94 -13.33 -2.52 -2.02
CA HIS A 94 -12.35 -3.00 -3.00
C HIS A 94 -12.86 -4.21 -3.80
N GLY A 95 -13.99 -4.82 -3.39
CA GLY A 95 -14.54 -6.00 -4.02
C GLY A 95 -15.12 -5.78 -5.42
N THR A 96 -15.63 -6.86 -6.00
CA THR A 96 -16.37 -6.88 -7.27
C THR A 96 -17.82 -6.42 -7.12
N ASP A 97 -18.41 -6.58 -5.93
CA ASP A 97 -19.79 -6.18 -5.63
C ASP A 97 -19.79 -5.10 -4.56
N LEU A 98 -20.03 -3.86 -4.99
CA LEU A 98 -20.04 -2.68 -4.12
C LEU A 98 -21.46 -2.12 -4.05
N ALA A 99 -21.89 -1.79 -2.84
CA ALA A 99 -23.16 -1.09 -2.64
C ALA A 99 -23.19 0.21 -3.47
N PRO A 100 -24.31 0.56 -4.14
CA PRO A 100 -24.36 1.74 -5.01
C PRO A 100 -23.90 3.04 -4.34
N ALA A 101 -24.27 3.24 -3.07
CA ALA A 101 -23.84 4.41 -2.29
C ALA A 101 -22.31 4.46 -2.07
N VAL A 102 -21.64 3.30 -1.94
CA VAL A 102 -20.19 3.23 -1.82
C VAL A 102 -19.53 3.58 -3.14
N SER A 103 -19.98 2.99 -4.25
CA SER A 103 -19.44 3.28 -5.59
C SER A 103 -19.56 4.77 -5.92
N GLN A 104 -20.73 5.37 -5.69
CA GLN A 104 -20.95 6.80 -5.92
C GLN A 104 -20.01 7.69 -5.10
N GLN A 105 -19.83 7.37 -3.81
CA GLN A 105 -18.92 8.13 -2.95
C GLN A 105 -17.46 7.98 -3.40
N LEU A 106 -17.05 6.78 -3.82
CA LEU A 106 -15.70 6.53 -4.34
C LEU A 106 -15.46 7.28 -5.65
N ASP A 107 -16.43 7.30 -6.57
CA ASP A 107 -16.32 8.03 -7.85
C ASP A 107 -16.19 9.55 -7.63
N ALA A 108 -16.92 10.09 -6.64
CA ALA A 108 -16.86 11.51 -6.30
C ALA A 108 -15.53 11.91 -5.64
N LEU A 109 -15.00 11.08 -4.73
CA LEU A 109 -13.77 11.38 -4.00
C LEU A 109 -12.50 11.01 -4.78
N TYR A 110 -12.58 10.00 -5.66
CA TYR A 110 -11.45 9.42 -6.37
C TYR A 110 -11.79 9.16 -7.84
N PRO A 111 -11.84 10.20 -8.70
CA PRO A 111 -12.16 10.04 -10.13
C PRO A 111 -11.21 9.11 -10.90
N GLY A 112 -9.99 8.90 -10.39
CA GLY A 112 -8.99 7.99 -10.96
C GLY A 112 -8.86 6.64 -10.24
N ASP A 113 -9.86 6.24 -9.45
CA ASP A 113 -9.79 5.01 -8.65
C ASP A 113 -9.67 3.74 -9.50
N GLN A 114 -8.62 2.96 -9.26
CA GLN A 114 -8.38 1.66 -9.89
C GLN A 114 -8.55 0.49 -8.91
N ALA A 115 -8.73 0.78 -7.61
CA ALA A 115 -8.65 -0.21 -6.54
C ALA A 115 -9.95 -1.00 -6.34
N ARG A 116 -10.61 -1.48 -7.40
CA ARG A 116 -11.88 -2.23 -7.34
C ARG A 116 -11.75 -3.60 -8.02
N GLY A 117 -12.75 -4.44 -7.83
CA GLY A 117 -12.81 -5.74 -8.49
C GLY A 117 -11.84 -6.76 -7.91
N TYR A 118 -11.42 -6.59 -6.66
CA TYR A 118 -10.60 -7.56 -5.96
C TYR A 118 -11.41 -8.76 -5.49
N THR A 119 -10.72 -9.88 -5.29
CA THR A 119 -11.22 -11.07 -4.59
C THR A 119 -10.42 -11.35 -3.30
N LEU A 120 -10.97 -12.20 -2.42
CA LEU A 120 -10.31 -12.53 -1.15
C LEU A 120 -8.95 -13.21 -1.38
N GLY A 121 -7.94 -12.75 -0.65
CA GLY A 121 -6.59 -13.29 -0.74
C GLY A 121 -5.73 -12.69 -1.86
N GLU A 122 -6.29 -11.85 -2.75
CA GLU A 122 -5.48 -11.11 -3.72
C GLU A 122 -4.57 -10.07 -3.05
N LEU A 123 -3.53 -9.64 -3.76
CA LEU A 123 -2.63 -8.60 -3.29
C LEU A 123 -3.31 -7.22 -3.42
N ARG A 124 -3.67 -6.61 -2.28
CA ARG A 124 -4.20 -5.24 -2.27
C ARG A 124 -3.10 -4.22 -2.58
N GLY A 125 -1.88 -4.46 -2.13
CA GLY A 125 -0.75 -3.57 -2.25
C GLY A 125 0.31 -3.89 -1.21
N ALA A 126 1.08 -2.89 -0.78
CA ALA A 126 2.08 -3.04 0.27
C ALA A 126 2.14 -1.81 1.17
N PHE A 127 2.60 -2.00 2.41
CA PHE A 127 3.24 -0.91 3.16
C PHE A 127 4.64 -0.72 2.61
N THR A 128 5.07 0.54 2.46
CA THR A 128 6.42 0.91 2.02
C THR A 128 7.06 1.80 3.07
N LEU A 129 8.29 1.48 3.47
CA LEU A 129 9.05 2.19 4.48
C LEU A 129 10.43 2.52 3.90
N LYS A 130 10.86 3.78 4.01
CA LYS A 130 12.18 4.24 3.56
C LYS A 130 12.87 5.04 4.65
N ARG A 131 14.17 4.84 4.87
CA ARG A 131 14.96 5.64 5.83
C ARG A 131 16.39 5.79 5.37
N ALA A 132 16.96 6.98 5.53
CA ALA A 132 18.38 7.18 5.29
C ALA A 132 19.21 6.46 6.36
N VAL A 133 20.19 5.68 5.92
CA VAL A 133 21.16 5.03 6.79
C VAL A 133 22.25 6.05 7.15
N PRO A 134 22.53 6.30 8.44
CA PRO A 134 23.64 7.16 8.83
C PRO A 134 24.98 6.57 8.36
N PRO A 135 25.94 7.40 7.90
CA PRO A 135 27.27 6.90 7.55
C PRO A 135 27.95 6.25 8.76
N GLY A 136 28.39 4.99 8.63
CA GLY A 136 29.24 4.32 9.61
C GLY A 136 28.54 3.49 10.71
N SER A 137 27.31 3.02 10.46
CA SER A 137 26.68 1.96 11.27
C SER A 137 27.21 0.57 10.96
#